data_AF-A0A1J6VTI3-F1
#
_entry.id   AF-A0A1J6VTI3-F1
#
_cell.length_a   1.000
_cell.length_b   1.000
_cell.length_c   1.000
_cell.angle_alpha   90.00
_cell.angle_beta   90.00
_cell.angle_gamma   90.00
#
_symmetry.space_group_name_H-M   'P 1'
#
loop_
_entity.id
_entity.type
_entity.pdbx_description
1 polymer ?
#
loop_
_entity_poly.entity_id
_entity_poly.type
_entity_poly.pdbx_seq_one_letter_code
_entity_poly.pdbx_strand_id
1 'polypeptide(L)' 'MAIVSFLLIGWILGWFKFDELFIQAIKELFSKEITKASYYFVFFCIGALGDIVLFFKGIYFFLS' A
#
# COMPACT_ATOMS: atom_id res chain seq x y z
N MET A 1 -10.68 -8.44 -3.40
CA MET A 1 -10.36 -7.52 -2.29
C MET A 1 -9.02 -6.87 -2.58
N ALA A 2 -9.03 -5.66 -3.12
CA ALA A 2 -7.81 -4.98 -3.56
C ALA A 2 -6.85 -4.75 -2.37
N ILE A 3 -7.37 -4.42 -1.19
CA ILE A 3 -6.63 -4.27 0.08
C ILE A 3 -5.67 -5.43 0.34
N VAL A 4 -6.16 -6.68 0.27
CA VAL A 4 -5.34 -7.87 0.55
C VAL A 4 -4.22 -8.03 -0.48
N SER A 5 -4.51 -7.70 -1.75
CA SER A 5 -3.55 -7.81 -2.84
C SER A 5 -2.41 -6.78 -2.68
N PHE A 6 -2.74 -5.53 -2.34
CA PHE A 6 -1.76 -4.47 -2.12
C PHE A 6 -0.93 -4.68 -0.85
N LEU A 7 -1.50 -5.23 0.21
CA LEU A 7 -0.76 -5.63 1.41
C LEU A 7 0.22 -6.79 1.12
N LEU A 8 -0.20 -7.79 0.34
CA LEU A 8 0.68 -8.87 -0.09
C LEU A 8 1.86 -8.35 -0.93
N ILE A 9 1.59 -7.41 -1.84
CA ILE A 9 2.65 -6.75 -2.63
C ILE A 9 3.62 -6.02 -1.69
N GLY A 10 3.11 -5.23 -0.73
CA GLY A 10 3.94 -4.54 0.27
C GLY A 10 4.78 -5.50 1.12
N TRP A 11 4.23 -6.67 1.47
CA TRP A 11 4.94 -7.73 2.19
C TRP A 11 6.06 -8.35 1.34
N ILE A 12 5.77 -8.69 0.07
CA ILE A 12 6.75 -9.26 -0.86
C ILE A 12 7.87 -8.26 -1.13
N LEU A 13 7.55 -6.97 -1.29
CA LEU A 13 8.54 -5.90 -1.42
C LEU A 13 9.42 -5.79 -0.16
N GLY A 14 8.86 -6.04 1.03
CA GLY A 14 9.61 -6.12 2.28
C GLY A 14 10.71 -7.19 2.29
N TRP A 15 10.57 -8.28 1.54
CA TRP A 15 11.64 -9.29 1.42
C TRP A 15 12.90 -8.77 0.75
N PHE A 16 12.78 -7.75 -0.10
CA PHE A 16 13.91 -7.08 -0.76
C PHE A 16 14.45 -5.89 0.04
N LYS A 17 14.05 -5.73 1.31
CA LYS A 17 14.32 -4.54 2.13
C LYS A 17 13.81 -3.23 1.51
N PHE A 18 12.79 -3.32 0.64
CA PHE A 18 12.22 -2.15 -0.01
C PHE A 18 11.57 -1.18 0.99
N ASP A 19 11.14 -1.71 2.13
CA ASP A 19 10.67 -0.97 3.29
C ASP A 19 11.76 -0.07 3.90
N GLU A 20 13.05 -0.41 3.83
CA GLU A 20 14.15 0.50 4.22
C GLU A 20 14.36 1.60 3.18
N LEU A 21 14.41 1.23 1.90
CA LEU A 21 14.55 2.17 0.78
C LEU A 21 13.41 3.20 0.74
N PHE A 22 12.18 2.75 0.95
CA PHE A 22 11.01 3.62 0.97
C PHE A 22 11.03 4.58 2.17
N ILE A 23 11.38 4.07 3.36
CA ILE A 23 11.52 4.91 4.56
C ILE A 23 12.60 5.96 4.34
N GLN A 24 13.74 5.58 3.75
CA GLN A 24 14.82 6.49 3.44
C GLN A 24 14.41 7.55 2.42
N ALA A 25 13.72 7.16 1.35
CA ALA A 25 13.22 8.11 0.34
C ALA A 25 12.22 9.12 0.92
N ILE A 26 11.29 8.68 1.77
CA ILE A 26 10.37 9.60 2.47
C ILE A 26 11.13 10.47 3.45
N LYS A 27 12.11 9.92 4.17
CA LYS A 27 12.96 10.69 5.09
C LYS A 27 13.72 11.77 4.34
N GLU A 28 14.21 11.50 3.15
CA GLU A 28 14.96 12.47 2.34
C GLU A 28 14.03 13.52 1.73
N LEU A 29 12.83 13.13 1.30
CA LEU A 29 11.86 14.02 0.68
C LEU A 29 11.13 14.93 1.68
N PHE A 30 10.82 14.43 2.87
CA PHE A 30 10.03 15.15 3.89
C PHE A 30 10.83 15.50 5.15
N SER A 31 12.11 15.13 5.21
CA SER A 31 12.99 15.30 6.38
C SER A 31 12.41 14.70 7.68
N LYS A 32 11.50 13.71 7.56
CA LYS A 32 10.79 13.07 8.66
C LYS A 32 11.07 11.59 8.73
N GLU A 33 11.33 11.11 9.94
CA GLU A 33 11.48 9.68 10.19
C GLU A 33 10.11 9.02 10.30
N ILE A 34 9.85 8.08 9.39
CA ILE A 34 8.66 7.23 9.40
C ILE A 34 9.05 5.80 9.79
N THR A 35 8.13 5.11 10.44
CA THR A 35 8.32 3.73 10.88
C THR A 35 7.81 2.73 9.85
N LYS A 36 8.20 1.47 10.00
CA LYS A 36 7.68 0.36 9.19
C LYS A 36 6.15 0.27 9.24
N ALA A 37 5.52 0.67 10.35
CA ALA A 37 4.08 0.75 10.46
C ALA A 37 3.47 1.74 9.45
N SER A 38 4.09 2.92 9.27
CA SER A 38 3.64 3.89 8.26
C SER A 38 3.81 3.38 6.83
N TYR A 39 4.86 2.60 6.55
CA TYR A 39 5.03 1.94 5.25
C TYR A 39 3.83 1.04 4.93
N TYR A 40 3.51 0.08 5.81
CA TYR A 40 2.36 -0.80 5.60
C TYR A 40 1.03 -0.05 5.61
N PHE A 41 0.92 1.03 6.38
CA PHE A 41 -0.26 1.90 6.39
C PHE A 41 -0.49 2.57 5.02
N VAL A 42 0.56 3.00 4.32
CA VAL A 42 0.44 3.56 2.97
C VAL A 42 -0.09 2.51 1.99
N PHE A 43 0.43 1.28 2.00
CA PHE A 43 -0.08 0.19 1.16
C PHE A 43 -1.54 -0.17 1.49
N PHE A 44 -1.92 -0.11 2.77
CA PHE A 44 -3.31 -0.26 3.18
C PHE A 44 -4.20 0.86 2.62
N CYS A 45 -3.77 2.14 2.71
CA CYS A 45 -4.51 3.25 2.13
C CYS A 45 -4.65 3.13 0.60
N ILE A 46 -3.59 2.73 -0.10
CA ILE A 46 -3.63 2.49 -1.55
C ILE A 46 -4.62 1.37 -1.88
N GLY A 47 -4.59 0.28 -1.12
CA GLY A 47 -5.54 -0.83 -1.28
C GLY A 47 -6.98 -0.42 -1.02
N ALA A 48 -7.23 0.35 0.05
CA ALA A 48 -8.55 0.85 0.41
C ALA A 48 -9.09 1.82 -0.64
N LEU A 49 -8.25 2.74 -1.13
CA LEU A 49 -8.60 3.61 -2.25
C LEU A 49 -8.87 2.79 -3.53
N GLY A 50 -8.10 1.73 -3.77
CA GLY A 50 -8.31 0.80 -4.87
C GLY A 50 -9.70 0.15 -4.81
N ASP A 51 -10.10 -0.40 -3.65
CA ASP A 51 -11.44 -0.96 -3.45
C ASP A 51 -12.52 0.13 -3.60
N ILE A 52 -12.34 1.34 -3.07
CA ILE A 52 -13.28 2.46 -3.23
C ILE A 52 -13.43 2.84 -4.71
N VAL A 53 -12.33 2.97 -5.45
CA VAL A 53 -12.38 3.29 -6.89
C VAL A 53 -13.06 2.17 -7.66
N LEU A 54 -12.76 0.90 -7.34
CA LEU A 54 -13.44 -0.25 -7.95
C LEU A 54 -14.94 -0.25 -7.66
N PHE A 55 -15.32 0.24 -6.47
CA PHE A 55 -16.70 0.35 -5.99
C PHE A 55 -17.48 1.38 -6.80
N PHE A 56 -16.91 2.58 -6.94
CA PHE A 56 -17.48 3.63 -7.79
C PHE A 56 -17.51 3.27 -9.27
N LYS A 57 -16.57 2.44 -9.75
CA LYS A 57 -16.51 1.98 -11.14
C LYS A 57 -17.53 0.87 -11.46
N GLY A 58 -18.31 0.41 -10.47
CA GLY A 58 -19.39 -0.56 -10.66
C GLY A 58 -18.93 -2.00 -10.95
N ILE A 59 -17.65 -2.32 -10.77
CA ILE A 59 -17.07 -3.63 -11.13
C ILE A 59 -17.37 -4.71 -10.07
N TYR A 60 -18.02 -4.37 -8.95
CA TYR A 60 -18.45 -5.35 -7.95
C TYR A 60 -19.59 -6.28 -8.40
N PHE A 61 -20.11 -6.14 -9.62
CA PHE A 61 -21.24 -6.96 -10.10
C PHE A 61 -20.87 -8.23 -10.88
N PHE A 62 -19.59 -8.55 -11.13
CA PHE A 62 -19.27 -9.68 -12.03
C PHE A 62 -18.31 -10.74 -11.47
N LEU A 63 -18.47 -11.11 -10.20
CA LEU A 63 -18.16 -12.48 -9.80
C LEU A 63 -19.09 -12.86 -8.64
N SER A 64 -20.03 -13.74 -9.02
CA SER A 64 -20.99 -14.56 -8.26
C SER A 64 -20.89 -14.61 -6.74
#